data_AF-J2T8T3-F1
#
_entry.id   AF-J2T8T3-F1
#
_cell.length_a   1.000
_cell.length_b   1.000
_cell.length_c   1.000
_cell.angle_alpha   90.00
_cell.angle_beta   90.00
_cell.angle_gamma   90.00
#
_symmetry.space_group_name_H-M   'P 1'
#
loop_
_entity.id
_entity.type
_entity.pdbx_description
1 polymer ?
#
loop_
_entity_poly.entity_id
_entity_poly.type
_entity_poly.pdbx_seq_one_letter_code
_entity_poly.pdbx_strand_id
1 'polypeptide(L)'
;MAREGINKQLVQQAKTALLAQGKRPTIDAVRIALGNTGSKTTISHYLKELEEKPKPTLERLSEPLAQLVLGLSEHLQAESEEQLTRVQAQLSLDKTQLESQLQRTQKHLEEQQHHMENLEARLLNEQQQRQEATAKVTQQTSDLVLAHQRIEELTRQLQEQRTQIAILNNERQHADEIFKQFRQVRQEEHDTLLRQHAQQVTQLSEELHHNFEKLSITQKELIELHRENARLLQQLSTRQKFNE
;
A
#
# COMPACT_ATOMS: atom_id res chain seq x y z
N MET A 1 8.67 -36.88 -104.28
CA MET A 1 8.39 -36.79 -102.83
C MET A 1 6.89 -36.87 -102.63
N ALA A 2 6.40 -38.02 -102.17
CA ALA A 2 4.97 -38.25 -101.98
C ALA A 2 4.46 -37.42 -100.79
N ARG A 3 3.42 -36.61 -101.00
CA ARG A 3 2.79 -35.84 -99.93
C ARG A 3 1.87 -36.79 -99.15
N GLU A 4 2.21 -37.11 -97.91
CA GLU A 4 1.30 -37.78 -96.98
C GLU A 4 0.05 -36.91 -96.78
N GLY A 5 -1.12 -37.45 -97.08
CA GLY A 5 -2.39 -36.77 -96.86
C GLY A 5 -2.69 -36.68 -95.36
N ILE A 6 -3.25 -35.56 -94.93
CA ILE A 6 -3.68 -35.38 -93.53
C ILE A 6 -4.99 -36.11 -93.28
N ASN A 7 -5.06 -36.79 -92.13
CA ASN A 7 -6.24 -37.49 -91.67
C ASN A 7 -6.97 -36.70 -90.56
N LYS A 8 -8.30 -36.85 -90.49
CA LYS A 8 -9.20 -36.23 -89.51
C LYS A 8 -8.78 -36.51 -88.05
N GLN A 9 -8.28 -37.71 -87.78
CA GLN A 9 -7.83 -38.09 -86.43
C GLN A 9 -6.63 -37.27 -85.95
N LEU A 10 -5.69 -36.93 -86.84
CA LEU A 10 -4.53 -36.10 -86.50
C LEU A 10 -4.98 -34.67 -86.17
N VAL A 11 -5.91 -34.12 -86.95
CA VAL A 11 -6.51 -32.80 -86.69
C VAL A 11 -7.25 -32.79 -85.35
N GLN A 12 -7.93 -33.88 -84.99
CA GLN A 12 -8.61 -34.02 -83.70
C GLN A 12 -7.62 -34.06 -82.53
N GLN A 13 -6.55 -34.83 -82.62
CA GLN A 13 -5.50 -34.89 -81.59
C GLN A 13 -4.80 -33.54 -81.41
N ALA A 14 -4.51 -32.83 -82.50
CA ALA A 14 -3.95 -31.48 -82.44
C ALA A 14 -4.93 -30.48 -81.78
N LYS A 15 -6.23 -30.57 -82.09
CA LYS A 15 -7.28 -29.75 -81.46
C LYS A 15 -7.37 -30.02 -79.95
N THR A 16 -7.38 -31.29 -79.52
CA THR A 16 -7.47 -31.65 -78.10
C THR A 16 -6.21 -31.26 -77.33
N ALA A 17 -5.02 -31.42 -77.94
CA ALA A 17 -3.77 -30.98 -77.34
C ALA A 17 -3.73 -29.44 -77.13
N LEU A 18 -4.22 -28.66 -78.09
CA LEU A 18 -4.32 -27.20 -77.96
C LEU A 18 -5.33 -26.77 -76.89
N LEU A 19 -6.48 -27.46 -76.81
CA LEU A 19 -7.48 -27.20 -75.78
C LEU A 19 -6.99 -27.55 -74.38
N ALA A 20 -6.28 -28.68 -74.22
CA ALA A 20 -5.65 -29.05 -72.95
C ALA A 20 -4.58 -28.05 -72.51
N GLN A 21 -3.95 -27.36 -73.47
CA GLN A 21 -3.00 -26.26 -73.21
C GLN A 21 -3.70 -24.88 -73.02
N GLY A 22 -5.03 -24.82 -73.01
CA GLY A 22 -5.80 -23.59 -72.86
C GLY A 22 -5.75 -22.63 -74.07
N LYS A 23 -5.24 -23.08 -75.24
CA LYS A 23 -5.14 -22.27 -76.46
C LYS A 23 -6.34 -22.50 -77.37
N ARG A 24 -6.82 -21.43 -78.02
CA ARG A 24 -7.94 -21.54 -78.98
C ARG A 24 -7.48 -22.29 -80.24
N PRO A 25 -8.18 -23.36 -80.66
CA PRO A 25 -7.82 -24.15 -81.83
C PRO A 25 -8.20 -23.41 -83.12
N THR A 26 -7.39 -22.44 -83.53
CA THR A 26 -7.51 -21.80 -84.86
C THR A 26 -6.80 -22.65 -85.92
N ILE A 27 -7.16 -22.47 -87.20
CA ILE A 27 -6.60 -23.24 -88.33
C ILE A 27 -5.06 -23.21 -88.32
N ASP A 28 -4.48 -22.04 -88.05
CA ASP A 28 -3.03 -21.87 -88.02
C ASP A 28 -2.39 -22.49 -86.76
N ALA A 29 -3.05 -22.44 -85.60
CA ALA A 29 -2.57 -23.11 -84.39
C ALA A 29 -2.55 -24.64 -84.56
N VAL A 30 -3.58 -25.20 -85.17
CA VAL A 30 -3.68 -26.63 -85.46
C VAL A 30 -2.66 -27.05 -86.51
N ARG A 31 -2.43 -26.22 -87.53
CA ARG A 31 -1.39 -26.47 -88.54
C ARG A 31 0.03 -26.47 -87.94
N ILE A 32 0.32 -25.56 -87.01
CA ILE A 32 1.61 -25.54 -86.30
C ILE A 32 1.76 -26.80 -85.44
N ALA A 33 0.71 -27.21 -84.72
CA ALA A 33 0.71 -28.44 -83.93
C ALA A 33 0.90 -29.71 -84.77
N LEU A 34 0.50 -29.68 -86.06
CA LEU A 34 0.70 -30.74 -87.04
C LEU A 34 2.05 -30.64 -87.80
N GLY A 35 2.97 -29.78 -87.35
CA GLY A 35 4.29 -29.64 -87.97
C GLY A 35 4.29 -28.93 -89.32
N ASN A 36 3.40 -27.94 -89.51
CA ASN A 36 3.20 -27.16 -90.75
C ASN A 36 2.74 -27.97 -91.96
N THR A 37 2.37 -29.23 -91.76
CA THR A 37 1.78 -30.07 -92.81
C THR A 37 0.31 -29.71 -93.01
N GLY A 38 -0.18 -29.82 -94.25
CA GLY A 38 -1.59 -29.61 -94.58
C GLY A 38 -1.93 -28.26 -95.19
N SER A 39 -2.90 -28.27 -96.10
CA SER A 39 -3.51 -27.04 -96.58
C SER A 39 -4.46 -26.48 -95.52
N LYS A 40 -4.52 -25.15 -95.41
CA LYS A 40 -5.46 -24.46 -94.51
C LYS A 40 -6.92 -24.87 -94.78
N THR A 41 -7.26 -25.19 -96.03
CA THR A 41 -8.60 -25.62 -96.46
C THR A 41 -8.98 -27.00 -95.91
N THR A 42 -8.07 -27.98 -95.97
CA THR A 42 -8.31 -29.33 -95.43
C THR A 42 -8.40 -29.32 -93.91
N ILE A 43 -7.57 -28.53 -93.22
CA ILE A 43 -7.63 -28.36 -91.77
C ILE A 43 -8.95 -27.66 -91.37
N SER A 44 -9.36 -26.62 -92.09
CA SER A 44 -10.64 -25.93 -91.86
C SER A 44 -11.83 -26.88 -92.03
N HIS A 45 -11.80 -27.75 -93.04
CA HIS A 45 -12.85 -28.73 -93.28
C HIS A 45 -12.97 -29.72 -92.11
N TYR A 46 -11.86 -30.33 -91.70
CA TYR A 46 -11.86 -31.28 -90.58
C TYR A 46 -12.17 -30.63 -89.23
N LEU A 47 -11.75 -29.38 -88.99
CA LEU A 47 -12.13 -28.66 -87.77
C LEU A 47 -13.63 -28.42 -87.69
N LYS A 48 -14.26 -28.06 -88.82
CA LYS A 48 -15.71 -27.87 -88.91
C LYS A 48 -16.48 -29.19 -88.70
N GLU A 49 -16.02 -30.28 -89.33
CA GLU A 49 -16.59 -31.62 -89.08
C GLU A 49 -16.40 -32.12 -87.64
N LEU A 50 -15.39 -31.64 -86.91
CA LEU A 50 -15.16 -31.97 -85.49
C LEU A 50 -15.92 -31.05 -84.53
N GLU A 51 -16.56 -29.99 -85.04
CA GLU A 51 -17.47 -29.13 -84.28
C GLU A 51 -18.93 -29.56 -84.43
N GLU A 52 -19.26 -30.26 -85.52
CA GLU A 52 -20.54 -30.94 -85.66
C GLU A 52 -20.64 -32.05 -84.60
N LYS A 53 -21.45 -31.81 -83.57
CA LYS A 53 -21.77 -32.81 -82.53
C LYS A 53 -22.34 -34.07 -83.20
N PRO A 54 -21.94 -35.28 -82.78
CA PRO A 54 -22.58 -36.50 -83.27
C PRO A 54 -24.07 -36.41 -82.92
N LYS A 55 -24.93 -36.37 -83.95
CA LYS A 55 -26.37 -36.58 -83.76
C LYS A 55 -26.54 -37.99 -83.17
N PRO A 56 -27.34 -38.16 -82.09
CA PRO A 56 -27.51 -39.46 -81.47
C PRO A 56 -28.11 -40.41 -82.51
N THR A 57 -27.37 -41.46 -82.84
CA THR A 57 -27.77 -42.48 -83.81
C THR A 57 -28.75 -43.45 -83.14
N LEU A 58 -29.91 -42.95 -82.75
CA LEU A 58 -31.01 -43.76 -82.21
C LEU A 58 -31.87 -44.38 -83.32
N GLU A 59 -31.67 -43.98 -84.58
CA GLU A 59 -32.47 -44.41 -85.74
C GLU A 59 -32.25 -45.88 -86.17
N ARG A 60 -31.41 -46.66 -85.48
CA ARG A 60 -31.15 -48.09 -85.78
C ARG A 60 -31.62 -49.07 -84.70
N LEU A 61 -32.30 -48.59 -83.67
CA LEU A 61 -32.99 -49.44 -82.71
C LEU A 61 -34.41 -49.70 -83.22
N SER A 62 -34.92 -50.92 -83.09
CA SER A 62 -36.34 -51.17 -83.33
C SER A 62 -37.15 -50.26 -82.42
N GLU A 63 -38.21 -49.66 -82.95
CA GLU A 63 -39.06 -48.66 -82.28
C GLU A 63 -39.44 -49.00 -80.82
N PRO A 64 -39.66 -50.28 -80.43
CA PRO A 64 -39.87 -50.68 -79.03
C PRO A 64 -38.65 -50.50 -78.12
N LEU A 65 -37.43 -50.72 -78.60
CA LEU A 65 -36.19 -50.58 -77.82
C LEU A 65 -35.84 -49.10 -77.60
N ALA A 66 -36.08 -48.24 -78.60
CA ALA A 66 -35.85 -46.80 -78.46
C ALA A 66 -36.79 -46.18 -77.40
N GLN A 67 -38.07 -46.57 -77.38
CA GLN A 67 -39.03 -46.13 -76.37
C GLN A 67 -38.66 -46.60 -74.96
N LEU A 68 -38.19 -47.84 -74.80
CA LEU A 68 -37.73 -48.35 -73.51
C LEU A 68 -36.48 -47.62 -72.99
N VAL A 69 -35.52 -47.32 -73.86
CA VAL A 69 -34.32 -46.56 -73.48
C VAL A 69 -34.66 -45.11 -73.12
N LEU A 70 -35.59 -44.47 -73.85
CA LEU A 70 -36.09 -43.13 -73.52
C LEU A 70 -36.81 -43.13 -72.16
N GLY A 71 -37.76 -44.03 -71.94
CA GLY A 71 -38.45 -44.14 -70.66
C GLY A 71 -37.52 -44.47 -69.49
N LEU A 72 -36.49 -45.30 -69.71
CA LEU A 72 -35.46 -45.57 -68.70
C LEU A 72 -34.61 -44.33 -68.40
N SER A 73 -34.29 -43.53 -69.42
CA SER A 73 -33.53 -42.29 -69.25
C SER A 73 -34.33 -41.20 -68.54
N GLU A 74 -35.63 -41.10 -68.81
CA GLU A 74 -36.55 -40.19 -68.11
C GLU A 74 -36.74 -40.60 -66.65
N HIS A 75 -36.90 -41.91 -66.38
CA HIS A 75 -36.94 -42.43 -65.01
C HIS A 75 -35.63 -42.20 -64.26
N LEU A 76 -34.48 -42.42 -64.91
CA LEU A 76 -33.17 -42.15 -64.30
C LEU A 76 -32.98 -40.66 -64.02
N GLN A 77 -33.45 -39.77 -64.91
CA GLN A 77 -33.43 -38.33 -64.70
C GLN A 77 -34.29 -37.93 -63.51
N ALA A 78 -35.55 -38.40 -63.45
CA ALA A 78 -36.45 -38.13 -62.33
C ALA A 78 -35.89 -38.64 -60.99
N GLU A 79 -35.30 -39.85 -60.97
CA GLU A 79 -34.67 -40.41 -59.76
C GLU A 79 -33.43 -39.60 -59.35
N SER A 80 -32.62 -39.12 -60.31
CA SER A 80 -31.48 -38.26 -60.03
C SER A 80 -31.88 -36.87 -59.52
N GLU A 81 -32.97 -36.29 -60.05
CA GLU A 81 -33.53 -35.02 -59.58
C GLU A 81 -34.14 -35.15 -58.18
N GLU A 82 -34.80 -36.27 -57.89
CA GLU A 82 -35.29 -36.56 -56.54
C GLU A 82 -34.13 -36.73 -55.54
N GLN A 83 -33.05 -37.41 -55.93
CA GLN A 83 -31.85 -37.51 -55.09
C GLN A 83 -31.19 -36.15 -54.90
N LEU A 84 -31.08 -35.33 -55.95
CA LEU A 84 -30.52 -33.98 -55.87
C LEU A 84 -31.33 -33.08 -54.95
N THR A 85 -32.65 -33.09 -55.07
CA THR A 85 -33.54 -32.28 -54.21
C THR A 85 -33.48 -32.74 -52.76
N ARG A 86 -33.41 -34.05 -52.48
CA ARG A 86 -33.19 -34.60 -51.13
C ARG A 86 -31.86 -34.14 -50.54
N VAL A 87 -30.76 -34.21 -51.31
CA VAL A 87 -29.43 -33.76 -50.86
C VAL A 87 -29.41 -32.23 -50.66
N GLN A 88 -30.04 -31.46 -51.54
CA GLN A 88 -30.16 -30.01 -51.39
C GLN A 88 -30.98 -29.61 -50.14
N ALA A 89 -32.05 -30.35 -49.83
CA ALA A 89 -32.85 -30.15 -48.63
C ALA A 89 -32.07 -30.51 -47.35
N GLN A 90 -31.28 -31.59 -47.37
CA GLN A 90 -30.39 -31.93 -46.25
C GLN A 90 -29.30 -30.87 -46.06
N LEU A 91 -28.64 -30.43 -47.14
CA LEU A 91 -27.61 -29.39 -47.08
C LEU A 91 -28.16 -28.04 -46.62
N SER A 92 -29.39 -27.68 -46.99
CA SER A 92 -30.01 -26.43 -46.51
C SER A 92 -30.34 -26.53 -45.02
N LEU A 93 -30.84 -27.68 -44.56
CA LEU A 93 -31.10 -27.93 -43.15
C LEU A 93 -29.80 -27.88 -42.34
N ASP A 94 -28.74 -28.56 -42.78
CA ASP A 94 -27.42 -28.55 -42.14
C ASP A 94 -26.82 -27.13 -42.10
N LYS A 95 -26.96 -26.34 -43.18
CA LYS A 95 -26.53 -24.93 -43.20
C LYS A 95 -27.26 -24.10 -42.15
N THR A 96 -28.59 -24.20 -42.08
CA THR A 96 -29.36 -23.44 -41.08
C THR A 96 -29.03 -23.86 -39.66
N GLN A 97 -28.78 -25.15 -39.42
CA GLN A 97 -28.31 -25.64 -38.12
C GLN A 97 -26.93 -25.07 -37.79
N LEU A 98 -25.98 -25.11 -38.72
CA LEU A 98 -24.64 -24.57 -38.52
C LEU A 98 -24.67 -23.05 -38.29
N GLU A 99 -25.45 -22.30 -39.06
CA GLU A 99 -25.66 -20.86 -38.88
C GLU A 99 -26.25 -20.55 -37.50
N SER A 100 -27.24 -21.33 -37.04
CA SER A 100 -27.82 -21.16 -35.71
C SER A 100 -26.81 -21.45 -34.58
N GLN A 101 -25.94 -22.44 -34.76
CA GLN A 101 -24.86 -22.75 -33.81
C GLN A 101 -23.80 -21.65 -33.81
N LEU A 102 -23.46 -21.13 -34.98
CA LEU A 102 -22.50 -20.04 -35.14
C LEU A 102 -23.03 -18.76 -34.46
N GLN A 103 -24.31 -18.42 -34.67
CA GLN A 103 -24.95 -17.29 -33.97
C GLN A 103 -25.00 -17.48 -32.45
N ARG A 104 -25.29 -18.69 -31.95
CA ARG A 104 -25.29 -18.98 -30.52
C ARG A 104 -23.90 -18.84 -29.91
N THR A 105 -22.88 -19.37 -30.57
CA THR A 105 -21.49 -19.29 -30.10
C THR A 105 -20.97 -17.85 -30.15
N GLN A 106 -21.32 -17.06 -31.17
CA GLN A 106 -21.02 -15.63 -31.22
C GLN A 106 -21.65 -14.87 -30.06
N LYS A 107 -22.94 -15.07 -29.78
CA LYS A 107 -23.61 -14.43 -28.64
C LYS A 107 -22.98 -14.79 -27.31
N HIS A 108 -22.65 -16.08 -27.10
CA HIS A 108 -21.95 -16.49 -25.89
C HIS A 108 -20.56 -15.86 -25.77
N LEU A 109 -19.84 -15.68 -26.88
CA LEU A 109 -18.54 -15.04 -26.88
C LEU A 109 -18.66 -13.54 -26.54
N GLU A 110 -19.66 -12.84 -27.09
CA GLU A 110 -19.98 -11.45 -26.75
C GLU A 110 -20.37 -11.29 -25.26
N GLU A 111 -21.24 -12.18 -24.76
CA GLU A 111 -21.62 -12.21 -23.34
C GLU A 111 -20.40 -12.42 -22.42
N GLN A 112 -19.50 -13.33 -22.79
CA GLN A 112 -18.27 -13.59 -22.05
C GLN A 112 -17.32 -12.40 -22.09
N GLN A 113 -17.17 -11.74 -23.25
CA GLN A 113 -16.35 -10.53 -23.38
C GLN A 113 -16.87 -9.41 -22.48
N HIS A 114 -18.18 -9.13 -22.51
CA HIS A 114 -18.78 -8.15 -21.61
C HIS A 114 -18.64 -8.55 -20.13
N HIS A 115 -18.71 -9.84 -19.80
CA HIS A 115 -18.46 -10.29 -18.44
C HIS A 115 -17.01 -10.04 -18.01
N MET A 116 -16.04 -10.32 -18.89
CA MET A 116 -14.63 -10.03 -18.65
C MET A 116 -14.37 -8.54 -18.46
N GLU A 117 -14.89 -7.68 -19.34
CA GLU A 117 -14.77 -6.21 -19.22
C GLU A 117 -15.34 -5.70 -17.89
N ASN A 118 -16.51 -6.21 -17.48
CA ASN A 118 -17.12 -5.85 -16.21
C ASN A 118 -16.29 -6.32 -15.01
N LEU A 119 -15.70 -7.52 -15.08
CA LEU A 119 -14.82 -8.03 -14.04
C LEU A 119 -13.52 -7.24 -13.95
N GLU A 120 -12.93 -6.85 -15.08
CA GLU A 120 -11.74 -6.00 -15.14
C GLU A 120 -12.02 -4.62 -14.53
N ALA A 121 -13.16 -4.00 -14.86
CA ALA A 121 -13.57 -2.74 -14.28
C ALA A 121 -13.76 -2.83 -12.75
N ARG A 122 -14.38 -3.92 -12.26
CA ARG A 122 -14.53 -4.18 -10.82
C ARG A 122 -13.18 -4.39 -10.14
N LEU A 123 -12.30 -5.19 -10.76
CA LEU A 123 -10.96 -5.45 -10.24
C LEU A 123 -10.16 -4.14 -10.12
N LEU A 124 -10.23 -3.27 -11.13
CA LEU A 124 -9.55 -1.98 -11.10
C LEU A 124 -10.10 -1.06 -10.00
N ASN A 125 -11.42 -1.02 -9.81
CA ASN A 125 -12.04 -0.26 -8.71
C ASN A 125 -11.62 -0.81 -7.33
N GLU A 126 -11.65 -2.12 -7.12
CA GLU A 126 -11.18 -2.75 -5.89
C GLU A 126 -9.69 -2.49 -5.63
N GLN A 127 -8.85 -2.49 -6.69
CA GLN A 127 -7.45 -2.13 -6.56
C GLN A 127 -7.27 -0.66 -6.14
N GLN A 128 -8.04 0.26 -6.70
CA GLN A 128 -8.04 1.68 -6.29
C GLN A 128 -8.49 1.84 -4.84
N GLN A 129 -9.60 1.22 -4.45
CA GLN A 129 -10.08 1.26 -3.07
C GLN A 129 -9.05 0.68 -2.08
N ARG A 130 -8.38 -0.41 -2.45
CA ARG A 130 -7.30 -0.98 -1.65
C ARG A 130 -6.10 -0.04 -1.56
N GLN A 131 -5.73 0.64 -2.64
CA GLN A 131 -4.65 1.65 -2.62
C GLN A 131 -5.02 2.83 -1.71
N GLU A 132 -6.26 3.32 -1.77
CA GLU A 132 -6.72 4.38 -0.88
C GLU A 132 -6.78 3.93 0.59
N ALA A 133 -7.28 2.72 0.86
CA ALA A 133 -7.33 2.17 2.20
C ALA A 133 -5.93 1.96 2.78
N THR A 134 -4.99 1.44 1.98
CA THR A 134 -3.59 1.31 2.41
C THR A 134 -2.94 2.67 2.64
N ALA A 135 -3.18 3.66 1.78
CA ALA A 135 -2.70 5.03 2.00
C ALA A 135 -3.24 5.60 3.33
N LYS A 136 -4.54 5.46 3.61
CA LYS A 136 -5.16 5.90 4.88
C LYS A 136 -4.54 5.19 6.09
N VAL A 137 -4.33 3.88 6.00
CA VAL A 137 -3.67 3.12 7.08
C VAL A 137 -2.24 3.62 7.28
N THR A 138 -1.46 3.84 6.21
CA THR A 138 -0.09 4.36 6.36
C THR A 138 -0.04 5.74 7.01
N GLN A 139 -0.96 6.63 6.66
CA GLN A 139 -1.10 7.95 7.30
C GLN A 139 -1.45 7.83 8.79
N GLN A 140 -2.43 6.98 9.12
CA GLN A 140 -2.79 6.72 10.51
C GLN A 140 -1.63 6.12 11.30
N THR A 141 -0.84 5.22 10.69
CA THR A 141 0.34 4.66 11.36
C THR A 141 1.42 5.72 11.59
N SER A 142 1.65 6.65 10.66
CA SER A 142 2.59 7.75 10.88
C SER A 142 2.11 8.69 11.98
N ASP A 143 0.82 9.02 12.00
CA ASP A 143 0.22 9.88 13.03
C ASP A 143 0.31 9.23 14.42
N LEU A 144 0.06 7.92 14.50
CA LEU A 144 0.25 7.16 15.73
C LEU A 144 1.72 7.19 16.17
N VAL A 145 2.68 6.96 15.28
CA VAL A 145 4.10 7.01 15.63
C VAL A 145 4.49 8.40 16.16
N LEU A 146 4.04 9.47 15.51
CA LEU A 146 4.29 10.85 15.97
C LEU A 146 3.65 11.11 17.35
N ALA A 147 2.42 10.63 17.57
CA ALA A 147 1.74 10.76 18.86
C ALA A 147 2.49 10.00 19.97
N HIS A 148 2.99 8.78 19.70
CA HIS A 148 3.79 8.02 20.66
C HIS A 148 5.11 8.73 20.99
N GLN A 149 5.82 9.24 19.99
CA GLN A 149 7.04 10.04 20.21
C GLN A 149 6.76 11.27 21.09
N ARG A 150 5.64 11.95 20.86
CA ARG A 150 5.25 13.11 21.68
C ARG A 150 4.93 12.71 23.12
N ILE A 151 4.27 11.58 23.34
CA ILE A 151 4.00 11.04 24.67
C ILE A 151 5.30 10.69 25.39
N GLU A 152 6.26 10.06 24.71
CA GLU A 152 7.57 9.74 25.27
C GLU A 152 8.33 11.00 25.68
N GLU A 153 8.36 12.02 24.81
CA GLU A 153 8.99 13.30 25.10
C GLU A 153 8.37 14.00 26.32
N LEU A 154 7.04 14.09 26.37
CA LEU A 154 6.31 14.68 27.51
C LEU A 154 6.52 13.87 28.79
N THR A 155 6.60 12.55 28.70
CA THR A 155 6.89 11.69 29.85
C THR A 155 8.29 11.94 30.37
N ARG A 156 9.29 12.10 29.48
CA ARG A 156 10.66 12.46 29.87
C ARG A 156 10.70 13.82 30.56
N GLN A 157 10.03 14.84 30.00
CA GLN A 157 9.94 16.16 30.61
C GLN A 157 9.27 16.12 31.99
N LEU A 158 8.21 15.32 32.16
CA LEU A 158 7.56 15.14 33.46
C LEU A 158 8.47 14.44 34.47
N GLN A 159 9.26 13.45 34.05
CA GLN A 159 10.26 12.81 34.91
C GLN A 159 11.35 13.80 35.32
N GLU A 160 11.91 14.57 34.38
CA GLU A 160 12.88 15.62 34.65
C GLU A 160 12.33 16.63 35.68
N GLN A 161 11.11 17.15 35.47
CA GLN A 161 10.46 18.06 36.42
C GLN A 161 10.24 17.42 37.80
N ARG A 162 9.82 16.15 37.87
CA ARG A 162 9.68 15.43 39.15
C ARG A 162 11.00 15.32 39.89
N THR A 163 12.10 15.03 39.19
CA THR A 163 13.43 14.99 39.80
C THR A 163 13.87 16.35 40.30
N GLN A 164 13.61 17.43 39.54
CA GLN A 164 13.91 18.79 39.96
C GLN A 164 13.10 19.18 41.21
N ILE A 165 11.81 18.84 41.27
CA ILE A 165 10.98 19.08 42.46
C ILE A 165 11.52 18.29 43.66
N ALA A 166 11.96 17.05 43.47
CA ALA A 166 12.54 16.24 44.54
C ALA A 166 13.85 16.85 45.08
N ILE A 167 14.72 17.35 44.19
CA ILE A 167 15.96 18.05 44.56
C ILE A 167 15.62 19.32 45.36
N LEU A 168 14.74 20.18 44.85
CA LEU A 168 14.34 21.42 45.52
C LEU A 168 13.70 21.15 46.89
N ASN A 169 12.91 20.09 47.02
CA ASN A 169 12.33 19.70 48.30
C ASN A 169 13.40 19.24 49.30
N ASN A 170 14.42 18.51 48.84
CA ASN A 170 15.55 18.10 49.69
C ASN A 170 16.38 19.33 50.13
N GLU A 171 16.69 20.23 49.19
CA GLU A 171 17.36 21.50 49.51
C GLU A 171 16.57 22.32 50.53
N ARG A 172 15.24 22.40 50.38
CA ARG A 172 14.37 23.08 51.35
C ARG A 172 14.41 22.39 52.73
N GLN A 173 14.32 21.06 52.78
CA GLN A 173 14.42 20.31 54.03
C GLN A 173 15.76 20.56 54.73
N HIS A 174 16.86 20.55 53.97
CA HIS A 174 18.18 20.84 54.50
C HIS A 174 18.30 22.28 55.02
N ALA A 175 17.77 23.26 54.29
CA ALA A 175 17.71 24.64 54.75
C ALA A 175 16.92 24.77 56.06
N ASP A 176 15.76 24.10 56.17
CA ASP A 176 14.94 24.10 57.39
C ASP A 176 15.68 23.46 58.59
N GLU A 177 16.44 22.39 58.35
CA GLU A 177 17.30 21.76 59.36
C GLU A 177 18.42 22.70 59.82
N ILE A 178 19.13 23.33 58.89
CA ILE A 178 20.16 24.33 59.20
C ILE A 178 19.56 25.48 60.03
N PHE A 179 18.38 25.99 59.66
CA PHE A 179 17.73 27.06 60.43
C PHE A 179 17.28 26.62 61.83
N LYS A 180 16.92 25.35 62.02
CA LYS A 180 16.63 24.81 63.36
C LYS A 180 17.91 24.73 64.19
N GLN A 181 18.99 24.20 63.63
CA GLN A 181 20.29 24.12 64.29
C GLN A 181 20.81 25.51 64.65
N PHE A 182 20.75 26.47 63.72
CA PHE A 182 21.16 27.84 63.98
C PHE A 182 20.36 28.48 65.11
N ARG A 183 19.02 28.27 65.14
CA ARG A 183 18.19 28.74 66.25
C ARG A 183 18.55 28.09 67.58
N GLN A 184 18.81 26.79 67.59
CA GLN A 184 19.24 26.07 68.80
C GLN A 184 20.59 26.59 69.30
N VAL A 185 21.59 26.70 68.44
CA VAL A 185 22.92 27.26 68.78
C VAL A 185 22.78 28.68 69.34
N ARG A 186 21.95 29.53 68.71
CA ARG A 186 21.68 30.88 69.22
C ARG A 186 21.00 30.90 70.59
N GLN A 187 20.09 29.97 70.84
CA GLN A 187 19.45 29.82 72.15
C GLN A 187 20.46 29.35 73.20
N GLU A 188 21.30 28.37 72.88
CA GLU A 188 22.36 27.90 73.77
C GLU A 188 23.40 28.99 74.07
N GLU A 189 23.80 29.78 73.07
CA GLU A 189 24.65 30.97 73.26
C GLU A 189 23.99 31.98 74.21
N HIS A 190 22.69 32.24 74.06
CA HIS A 190 21.97 33.15 74.92
C HIS A 190 21.85 32.61 76.35
N ASP A 191 21.49 31.34 76.51
CA ASP A 191 21.35 30.68 77.81
C ASP A 191 22.68 30.61 78.56
N THR A 192 23.78 30.35 77.86
CA THR A 192 25.13 30.37 78.45
C THR A 192 25.52 31.78 78.92
N LEU A 193 25.26 32.81 78.11
CA LEU A 193 25.49 34.20 78.48
C LEU A 193 24.61 34.64 79.67
N LEU A 194 23.33 34.24 79.70
CA LEU A 194 22.44 34.47 80.84
C LEU A 194 22.96 33.80 82.11
N ARG A 195 23.45 32.56 82.03
CA ARG A 195 24.06 31.85 83.17
C ARG A 195 25.31 32.56 83.67
N GLN A 196 26.18 33.02 82.77
CA GLN A 196 27.37 33.80 83.14
C GLN A 196 26.99 35.11 83.83
N HIS A 197 26.03 35.85 83.28
CA HIS A 197 25.55 37.08 83.93
C HIS A 197 24.88 36.81 85.28
N ALA A 198 24.09 35.74 85.42
CA ALA A 198 23.51 35.35 86.69
C ALA A 198 24.61 35.05 87.73
N GLN A 199 25.66 34.32 87.36
CA GLN A 199 26.82 34.06 88.22
C GLN A 199 27.56 35.34 88.62
N GLN A 200 27.74 36.29 87.68
CA GLN A 200 28.35 37.59 87.98
C GLN A 200 27.50 38.40 88.96
N VAL A 201 26.17 38.40 88.82
CA VAL A 201 25.26 39.11 89.73
C VAL A 201 25.31 38.49 91.13
N THR A 202 25.34 37.16 91.26
CA THR A 202 25.47 36.52 92.58
C THR A 202 26.81 36.84 93.22
N GLN A 203 27.91 36.78 92.46
CA GLN A 203 29.25 37.16 92.94
C GLN A 203 29.28 38.62 93.42
N LEU A 204 28.78 39.57 92.63
CA LEU A 204 28.71 40.97 93.03
C LEU A 204 27.82 41.19 94.25
N SER A 205 26.71 40.45 94.38
CA SER A 205 25.85 40.51 95.57
C SER A 205 26.56 39.98 96.82
N GLU A 206 27.32 38.89 96.70
CA GLU A 206 28.14 38.36 97.79
C GLU A 206 29.26 39.33 98.17
N GLU A 207 29.93 39.95 97.20
CA GLU A 207 30.93 41.00 97.43
C GLU A 207 30.32 42.24 98.12
N LEU A 208 29.13 42.68 97.69
CA LEU A 208 28.40 43.77 98.33
C LEU A 208 28.02 43.42 99.76
N HIS A 209 27.55 42.20 100.01
CA HIS A 209 27.22 41.73 101.35
C HIS A 209 28.46 41.68 102.25
N HIS A 210 29.56 41.10 101.76
CA HIS A 210 30.85 41.07 102.46
C HIS A 210 31.39 42.47 102.78
N ASN A 211 31.29 43.41 101.83
CA ASN A 211 31.67 44.79 102.04
C ASN A 211 30.75 45.49 103.06
N PHE A 212 29.44 45.21 103.04
CA PHE A 212 28.50 45.72 104.03
C PHE A 212 28.78 45.16 105.44
N GLU A 213 29.10 43.87 105.56
CA GLU A 213 29.52 43.24 106.81
C GLU A 213 30.81 43.87 107.35
N LYS A 214 31.83 44.04 106.51
CA LYS A 214 33.06 44.76 106.86
C LYS A 214 32.76 46.19 107.31
N LEU A 215 31.92 46.92 106.58
CA LEU A 215 31.50 48.27 106.96
C LEU A 215 30.79 48.27 108.33
N SER A 216 29.89 47.33 108.58
CA SER A 216 29.21 47.19 109.87
C SER A 216 30.19 46.91 111.01
N ILE A 217 31.20 46.06 110.79
CA ILE A 217 32.27 45.79 111.77
C ILE A 217 33.07 47.07 112.05
N THR A 218 33.58 47.74 111.01
CA THR A 218 34.34 48.99 111.19
C THR A 218 33.52 50.11 111.84
N GLN A 219 32.21 50.20 111.56
CA GLN A 219 31.31 51.13 112.25
C GLN A 219 31.14 50.78 113.73
N LYS A 220 31.00 49.49 114.08
CA LYS A 220 30.95 49.05 115.48
C LYS A 220 32.25 49.37 116.20
N GLU A 221 33.40 49.11 115.59
CA GLU A 221 34.72 49.46 116.11
C GLU A 221 34.84 50.99 116.32
N LEU A 222 34.39 51.79 115.36
CA LEU A 222 34.39 53.25 115.45
C LEU A 222 33.48 53.78 116.56
N ILE A 223 32.32 53.16 116.78
CA ILE A 223 31.42 53.48 117.91
C ILE A 223 32.08 53.14 119.26
N GLU A 224 32.73 51.97 119.38
CA GLU A 224 33.45 51.59 120.60
C GLU A 224 34.62 52.55 120.87
N LEU A 225 35.42 52.89 119.85
CA LEU A 225 36.47 53.91 119.97
C LEU A 225 35.93 55.29 120.35
N HIS A 226 34.76 55.70 119.84
CA HIS A 226 34.12 56.95 120.27
C HIS A 226 33.66 56.89 121.73
N ARG A 227 33.12 55.75 122.19
CA ARG A 227 32.76 55.54 123.60
C ARG A 227 33.99 55.57 124.49
N GLU A 228 35.08 54.92 124.09
CA GLU A 228 36.36 54.94 124.80
C GLU A 228 36.94 56.35 124.85
N ASN A 229 36.96 57.09 123.74
CA ASN A 229 37.38 58.49 123.72
C ASN A 229 36.50 59.35 124.64
N ALA A 230 35.18 59.17 124.64
CA ALA A 230 34.28 59.88 125.55
C ALA A 230 34.56 59.53 127.02
N ARG A 231 34.84 58.26 127.34
CA ARG A 231 35.26 57.82 128.68
C ARG A 231 36.59 58.45 129.09
N LEU A 232 37.58 58.46 128.20
CA LEU A 232 38.88 59.09 128.45
C LEU A 232 38.73 60.60 128.66
N LEU A 233 37.94 61.30 127.84
CA LEU A 233 37.61 62.72 128.04
C LEU A 233 36.92 62.97 129.38
N GLN A 234 35.97 62.11 129.77
CA GLN A 234 35.36 62.17 131.11
C GLN A 234 36.41 61.98 132.21
N GLN A 235 37.28 60.97 132.12
CA GLN A 235 38.37 60.74 133.09
C GLN A 235 39.35 61.92 133.17
N LEU A 236 39.66 62.57 132.05
CA LEU A 236 40.48 63.78 132.04
C LEU A 236 39.75 64.96 132.71
N SER A 237 38.45 65.13 132.46
CA SER A 237 37.65 66.18 133.11
C SER A 237 37.45 65.96 134.62
N THR A 238 37.31 64.70 135.08
CA THR A 238 37.22 64.40 136.51
C THR A 238 38.58 64.54 137.20
N ARG A 239 39.69 64.25 136.52
CA ARG A 239 41.05 64.57 137.01
C ARG A 239 41.30 66.07 137.09
N GLN A 240 40.76 66.86 136.16
CA GLN A 240 40.83 68.33 136.25
C GLN A 240 40.03 68.86 137.45
N LYS A 241 38.86 68.28 137.75
CA LYS A 241 38.06 68.64 138.94
C LYS A 241 38.62 68.17 140.29
N PHE A 242 39.65 67.31 140.29
CA PHE A 242 40.34 66.86 141.51
C PHE A 242 41.65 67.65 141.78
N ASN A 243 42.04 68.54 140.85
CA ASN A 243 43.24 69.39 140.95
C ASN A 243 42.91 70.89 141.13
N GLU A 244 41.64 71.22 141.40
CA GLU A 244 41.16 72.51 141.93
C GLU A 244 40.64 72.31 143.36
#